data_AF-A0A388K2X5-F1
#
_entry.id   AF-A0A388K2X5-F1
#
_cell.length_a   1.000
_cell.length_b   1.000
_cell.length_c   1.000
_cell.angle_alpha   90.00
_cell.angle_beta   90.00
_cell.angle_gamma   90.00
#
_symmetry.space_group_name_H-M   'P 1'
#
loop_
_entity.id
_entity.type
_entity.pdbx_description
1 polymer ?
#
loop_
_entity_poly.entity_id
_entity_poly.type
_entity_poly.pdbx_seq_one_letter_code
_entity_poly.pdbx_strand_id
1 'polypeptide(L)'
;MDIHVALRGRVLGKTITYYELRHHRGDEDGHLSDFANDMTGHEVRHYEVHANGEKVLHVSVALGFVGDLMRKAISYAMKVGRAIPNRWDGGLDVLVDVIDLLMSNLVNEFEDHMSDPADFRVHSDPRLHNRPGLRGDIRHLKA
;
A
#
# COMPACT_ATOMS: atom_id res chain seq x y z
N MET A 1 17.40 9.32 11.33
CA MET A 1 16.19 8.59 10.91
C MET A 1 15.40 9.53 10.02
N ASP A 2 15.29 9.22 8.72
CA ASP A 2 14.56 10.06 7.75
C ASP A 2 13.14 9.52 7.60
N ILE A 3 12.17 10.28 8.10
CA ILE A 3 10.75 9.91 8.13
C ILE A 3 9.93 11.09 7.63
N HIS A 4 9.05 10.83 6.67
CA HIS A 4 8.21 11.84 6.04
C HIS A 4 6.73 11.47 6.15
N VAL A 5 5.85 12.44 6.38
CA VAL A 5 4.40 12.19 6.31
C VAL A 5 3.99 12.13 4.85
N ALA A 6 3.87 10.92 4.30
CA ALA A 6 3.52 10.72 2.90
C ALA A 6 2.09 11.15 2.59
N LEU A 7 1.14 10.77 3.45
CA LEU A 7 -0.25 11.17 3.32
C LEU A 7 -0.97 11.17 4.67
N ARG A 8 -2.04 11.96 4.74
CA ARG A 8 -2.97 11.98 5.87
C ARG A 8 -4.40 12.05 5.35
N GLY A 9 -5.25 11.14 5.82
CA GLY A 9 -6.66 11.06 5.43
C GLY A 9 -7.57 10.64 6.58
N ARG A 10 -8.83 10.34 6.26
CA ARG A 10 -9.80 9.84 7.23
C ARG A 10 -10.46 8.56 6.72
N VAL A 11 -10.51 7.55 7.59
CA VAL A 11 -11.22 6.28 7.35
C VAL A 11 -12.12 6.02 8.56
N LEU A 12 -13.43 5.88 8.32
CA LEU A 12 -14.44 5.60 9.36
C LEU A 12 -14.31 6.51 10.60
N GLY A 13 -14.09 7.80 10.37
CA GLY A 13 -13.95 8.82 11.41
C GLY A 13 -12.56 8.89 12.07
N LYS A 14 -11.69 7.89 11.88
CA LYS A 14 -10.31 7.88 12.37
C LYS A 14 -9.41 8.66 11.42
N THR A 15 -8.48 9.42 11.98
CA THR A 15 -7.38 10.01 11.20
C THR A 15 -6.36 8.93 10.91
N ILE A 16 -6.10 8.69 9.63
CA ILE A 16 -5.05 7.77 9.17
C ILE A 16 -3.87 8.60 8.70
N THR A 17 -2.68 8.29 9.19
CA THR A 17 -1.42 8.93 8.77
C THR A 17 -0.44 7.86 8.31
N TYR A 18 0.14 8.06 7.13
CA TYR A 18 1.26 7.24 6.64
C TYR A 18 2.56 7.99 6.83
N TYR A 19 3.47 7.39 7.57
CA TYR A 19 4.85 7.84 7.69
C TYR A 19 5.73 6.98 6.78
N GLU A 20 6.26 7.55 5.71
CA GLU A 20 7.25 6.90 4.86
C GLU A 20 8.60 6.89 5.57
N LEU A 21 9.18 5.70 5.71
CA LEU A 21 10.50 5.46 6.26
C LEU A 21 11.54 5.51 5.13
N ARG A 22 11.90 6.72 4.69
CA ARG A 22 12.77 6.93 3.52
C ARG A 22 14.17 6.33 3.67
N HIS A 23 14.66 6.19 4.89
CA HIS A 23 15.92 5.52 5.19
C HIS A 23 15.91 4.01 4.92
N HIS A 24 14.73 3.41 4.73
CA HIS A 24 14.54 2.01 4.30
C HIS A 24 14.19 1.91 2.81
N ARG A 25 14.18 3.01 2.06
CA ARG A 25 13.81 2.98 0.64
C ARG A 25 14.79 2.10 -0.14
N GLY A 26 14.26 1.14 -0.88
CA GLY A 26 15.04 0.13 -1.60
C GLY A 26 15.45 -1.08 -0.77
N ASP A 27 15.14 -1.14 0.54
CA ASP A 27 15.31 -2.38 1.30
C ASP A 27 14.27 -3.40 0.83
N GLU A 28 14.73 -4.47 0.21
CA GLU A 28 13.86 -5.36 -0.56
C GLU A 28 13.19 -6.45 0.28
N ASP A 29 13.69 -6.79 1.47
CA ASP A 29 13.14 -7.76 2.44
C ASP A 29 12.45 -9.03 1.84
N GLY A 30 12.90 -9.49 0.66
CA GLY A 30 12.31 -10.63 -0.07
C GLY A 30 11.05 -10.32 -0.89
N HIS A 31 10.58 -9.07 -0.90
CA HIS A 31 9.35 -8.60 -1.53
C HIS A 31 9.39 -8.54 -3.06
N LEU A 32 10.57 -8.54 -3.68
CA LEU A 32 10.73 -8.48 -5.13
C LEU A 32 10.44 -9.81 -5.85
N SER A 33 10.37 -10.92 -5.13
CA SER A 33 10.11 -12.25 -5.71
C SER A 33 8.74 -12.37 -6.41
N ASP A 34 7.83 -11.42 -6.16
CA ASP A 34 6.48 -11.38 -6.75
C ASP A 34 6.39 -10.56 -8.06
N PHE A 35 7.50 -10.01 -8.57
CA PHE A 35 7.55 -9.38 -9.90
C PHE A 35 7.95 -10.40 -10.98
N ALA A 36 7.32 -10.25 -12.15
CA ALA A 36 7.73 -11.01 -13.33
C ALA A 36 9.00 -10.40 -13.94
N ASN A 37 9.77 -11.21 -14.68
CA ASN A 37 11.05 -10.82 -15.30
C ASN A 37 10.93 -9.72 -16.38
N ASP A 38 9.71 -9.25 -16.68
CA ASP A 38 9.42 -8.23 -17.67
C ASP A 38 9.54 -6.79 -17.14
N MET A 39 9.67 -6.61 -15.82
CA MET A 39 9.92 -5.30 -15.20
C MET A 39 11.37 -4.85 -15.40
N THR A 40 11.56 -3.64 -15.89
CA THR A 40 12.89 -3.03 -16.11
C THR A 40 13.45 -2.33 -14.89
N GLY A 41 12.61 -2.05 -13.89
CA GLY A 41 13.00 -1.35 -12.66
C GLY A 41 12.06 -1.67 -11.51
N HIS A 42 12.57 -1.56 -10.28
CA HIS A 42 11.82 -1.81 -9.06
C HIS A 42 12.19 -0.77 -8.00
N GLU A 43 11.23 -0.47 -7.15
CA GLU A 43 11.42 0.38 -5.98
C GLU A 43 10.63 -0.18 -4.80
N VAL A 44 11.21 -0.20 -3.59
CA VAL A 44 10.49 -0.59 -2.37
C VAL A 44 10.39 0.60 -1.43
N ARG A 45 9.18 0.89 -0.95
CA ARG A 45 8.89 1.92 0.04
C ARG A 45 8.31 1.31 1.29
N HIS A 46 8.64 1.86 2.44
CA HIS A 46 8.21 1.35 3.75
C HIS A 46 7.42 2.41 4.49
N TYR A 47 6.32 2.01 5.11
CA TYR A 47 5.39 2.91 5.77
C TYR A 47 4.97 2.42 7.15
N GLU A 48 5.01 3.31 8.14
CA GLU A 48 4.26 3.14 9.37
C GLU A 48 2.88 3.78 9.22
N VAL A 49 1.82 3.00 9.46
CA VAL A 49 0.45 3.47 9.37
C VAL A 49 -0.10 3.67 10.76
N HIS A 50 -0.55 4.89 11.05
CA HIS A 50 -1.12 5.25 12.35
C HIS A 50 -2.59 5.57 12.21
N ALA A 51 -3.41 5.06 13.13
CA ALA A 51 -4.82 5.43 13.29
C ALA A 51 -4.98 6.21 14.59
N ASN A 52 -5.39 7.48 14.51
CA ASN A 52 -5.47 8.39 15.66
C ASN A 52 -4.19 8.45 16.50
N GLY A 53 -3.02 8.35 15.85
CA GLY A 53 -1.71 8.37 16.51
C GLY A 53 -1.18 7.01 16.95
N GLU A 54 -2.01 5.97 16.99
CA GLU A 54 -1.57 4.61 17.32
C GLU A 54 -1.10 3.87 16.07
N LYS A 55 0.09 3.26 16.12
CA LYS A 55 0.59 2.43 15.00
C LYS A 55 -0.26 1.17 14.85
N VAL A 56 -0.80 0.96 13.66
CA VAL A 56 -1.71 -0.16 13.35
C VAL A 56 -1.15 -1.13 12.32
N LEU A 57 -0.35 -0.65 11.37
CA LEU A 57 0.33 -1.46 10.35
C LEU A 57 1.77 -1.00 10.13
N HIS A 58 2.60 -1.93 9.71
CA HIS A 58 3.74 -1.66 8.84
C HIS A 58 3.34 -2.10 7.44
N VAL A 59 3.53 -1.24 6.43
CA VAL A 59 3.25 -1.57 5.03
C VAL A 59 4.52 -1.33 4.22
N SER A 60 4.99 -2.37 3.53
CA SER A 60 6.01 -2.23 2.49
C SER A 60 5.33 -2.31 1.13
N VAL A 61 5.63 -1.38 0.24
CA VAL A 61 5.08 -1.37 -1.12
C VAL A 61 6.24 -1.49 -2.09
N ALA A 62 6.26 -2.60 -2.81
CA ALA A 62 7.13 -2.76 -3.95
C ALA A 62 6.42 -2.27 -5.21
N LEU A 63 7.10 -1.45 -5.99
CA LEU A 63 6.63 -0.82 -7.23
C LEU A 63 7.46 -1.39 -8.38
N GLY A 64 6.78 -1.89 -9.41
CA GLY A 64 7.40 -2.43 -10.63
C GLY A 64 7.18 -1.50 -11.81
N PHE A 65 8.23 -1.31 -12.61
CA PHE A 65 8.26 -0.36 -13.72
C PHE A 65 8.66 -1.02 -15.04
N VAL A 66 8.10 -0.52 -16.14
CA VAL A 66 8.56 -0.81 -17.51
C VAL A 66 8.89 0.53 -18.18
N GLY A 67 10.18 0.79 -18.39
CA GLY A 67 10.68 2.15 -18.62
C GLY A 67 10.35 3.04 -17.42
N ASP A 68 9.77 4.21 -17.68
CA ASP A 68 9.37 5.18 -16.65
C ASP A 68 7.92 4.98 -16.17
N LEU A 69 7.23 3.94 -16.65
CA LEU A 69 5.83 3.68 -16.31
C LEU A 69 5.69 2.66 -15.17
N MET A 70 5.06 3.07 -14.07
CA MET A 70 4.63 2.18 -12.99
C MET A 70 3.54 1.24 -13.52
N ARG A 71 3.79 -0.07 -13.45
CA ARG A 71 2.93 -1.12 -13.99
C ARG A 71 2.25 -1.95 -12.91
N LYS A 72 2.89 -2.05 -11.74
CA LYS A 72 2.45 -2.96 -10.69
C LYS A 72 2.83 -2.42 -9.32
N ALA A 73 1.92 -2.55 -8.36
CA ALA A 73 2.15 -2.26 -6.95
C ALA A 73 1.82 -3.49 -6.10
N ILE A 74 2.79 -3.98 -5.34
CA ILE A 74 2.63 -5.12 -4.46
C ILE A 74 2.88 -4.66 -3.03
N SER A 75 1.83 -4.67 -2.22
CA SER A 75 1.89 -4.28 -0.82
C SER A 75 2.02 -5.48 0.11
N TYR A 76 2.81 -5.34 1.15
CA TYR A 76 2.96 -6.28 2.24
C TYR A 76 2.57 -5.57 3.53
N ALA A 77 1.40 -5.91 4.06
CA ALA A 77 0.85 -5.29 5.26
C ALA A 77 1.04 -6.20 6.47
N MET A 78 1.97 -5.83 7.34
CA MET A 78 2.16 -6.45 8.64
C MET A 78 1.29 -5.74 9.68
N LYS A 79 0.42 -6.49 10.33
CA LYS A 79 -0.40 -5.96 11.42
C LYS A 79 0.43 -5.90 12.71
N VAL A 80 0.47 -4.72 13.34
CA VAL A 80 1.20 -4.51 14.60
C VAL A 80 0.29 -4.17 15.78
N GLY A 81 -0.93 -3.67 15.52
CA GLY A 81 -1.89 -3.25 16.53
C GLY A 81 -3.15 -4.11 16.57
N ARG A 82 -4.05 -3.83 17.51
CA ARG A 82 -5.37 -4.51 17.62
C ARG A 82 -6.49 -3.82 16.85
N ALA A 83 -6.24 -2.62 16.31
CA ALA A 83 -7.25 -1.78 15.69
C ALA A 83 -7.85 -2.37 14.40
N ILE A 84 -7.12 -3.26 13.72
CA ILE A 84 -7.58 -3.93 12.50
C ILE A 84 -7.89 -5.38 12.87
N PRO A 85 -9.12 -5.89 12.72
CA PRO A 85 -9.44 -7.26 13.07
C PRO A 85 -8.71 -8.26 12.14
N ASN A 86 -8.50 -9.51 12.58
CA ASN A 86 -7.86 -10.54 11.72
C ASN A 86 -8.80 -11.10 10.65
N ARG A 87 -10.10 -11.10 10.95
CA ARG A 87 -11.17 -11.56 10.08
C ARG A 87 -12.10 -10.40 9.80
N TRP A 88 -12.57 -10.28 8.58
CA TRP A 88 -13.68 -9.40 8.25
C TRP A 88 -14.97 -10.23 8.21
N ASP A 89 -15.97 -9.78 8.96
CA ASP A 89 -17.27 -10.45 9.09
C ASP A 89 -18.38 -9.67 8.37
N GLY A 90 -18.02 -8.80 7.43
CA GLY A 90 -18.92 -7.95 6.65
C GLY A 90 -18.95 -6.48 7.10
N GLY A 91 -19.63 -5.63 6.34
CA GLY A 91 -19.66 -4.18 6.56
C GLY A 91 -18.47 -3.45 5.93
N LEU A 92 -18.11 -2.27 6.44
CA LEU A 92 -16.97 -1.50 5.90
C LEU A 92 -15.65 -2.14 6.32
N ASP A 93 -14.80 -2.48 5.36
CA ASP A 93 -13.49 -3.06 5.63
C ASP A 93 -12.45 -1.96 5.82
N VAL A 94 -12.17 -1.64 7.08
CA VAL A 94 -11.19 -0.61 7.49
C VAL A 94 -9.84 -0.80 6.81
N LEU A 95 -9.39 -2.03 6.60
CA LEU A 95 -8.08 -2.24 5.99
C LEU A 95 -8.11 -1.91 4.51
N VAL A 96 -9.17 -2.32 3.80
CA VAL A 96 -9.31 -2.00 2.37
C VAL A 96 -9.34 -0.48 2.22
N ASP A 97 -10.13 0.24 3.00
CA ASP A 97 -10.19 1.70 2.95
C ASP A 97 -8.83 2.36 3.28
N VAL A 98 -8.09 1.81 4.23
CA VAL A 98 -6.74 2.27 4.59
C VAL A 98 -5.78 2.06 3.40
N ILE A 99 -5.77 0.86 2.82
CA ILE A 99 -4.93 0.51 1.66
C ILE A 99 -5.31 1.34 0.43
N ASP A 100 -6.60 1.53 0.16
CA ASP A 100 -7.10 2.32 -0.97
C ASP A 100 -6.65 3.78 -0.88
N LEU A 101 -6.55 4.32 0.34
CA LEU A 101 -5.99 5.64 0.57
C LEU A 101 -4.51 5.72 0.15
N LEU A 102 -3.72 4.69 0.44
CA LEU A 102 -2.32 4.61 -0.03
C LEU A 102 -2.24 4.46 -1.54
N MET A 103 -3.07 3.59 -2.13
CA MET A 103 -3.10 3.39 -3.59
C MET A 103 -3.50 4.68 -4.30
N SER A 104 -4.49 5.41 -3.79
CA SER A 104 -4.90 6.71 -4.33
C SER A 104 -3.76 7.73 -4.29
N ASN A 105 -2.94 7.72 -3.23
CA ASN A 105 -1.76 8.58 -3.16
C ASN A 105 -0.71 8.20 -4.20
N LEU A 106 -0.50 6.90 -4.46
CA LEU A 106 0.40 6.44 -5.53
C LEU A 106 -0.12 6.82 -6.91
N VAL A 107 -1.43 6.72 -7.16
CA VAL A 107 -2.04 7.18 -8.42
C VAL A 107 -1.77 8.66 -8.66
N ASN A 108 -1.93 9.49 -7.63
CA ASN A 108 -1.68 10.93 -7.74
C ASN A 108 -0.19 11.22 -7.94
N GLU A 109 0.70 10.47 -7.29
CA GLU A 109 2.14 10.65 -7.43
C GLU A 109 2.65 10.26 -8.82
N PHE A 110 2.14 9.15 -9.36
CA PHE A 110 2.55 8.61 -10.65
C PHE A 110 1.61 9.04 -11.79
N GLU A 111 0.77 10.06 -11.62
CA GLU A 111 -0.26 10.53 -12.55
C GLU A 111 -0.03 10.17 -14.04
N ASP A 112 0.91 10.83 -14.72
CA ASP A 112 1.21 10.54 -16.15
C ASP A 112 2.17 9.35 -16.37
N HIS A 113 2.69 8.80 -15.28
CA HIS A 113 3.72 7.76 -15.24
C HIS A 113 3.18 6.42 -14.70
N MET A 114 1.85 6.21 -14.72
CA MET A 114 1.21 4.95 -14.37
C MET A 114 0.56 4.33 -15.60
N SER A 115 0.69 3.02 -15.77
CA SER A 115 -0.11 2.32 -16.77
C SER A 115 -1.58 2.25 -16.35
N ASP A 116 -2.50 2.40 -17.31
CA ASP A 116 -3.93 2.23 -17.04
C ASP A 116 -4.46 0.93 -17.68
N PRO A 117 -4.83 -0.10 -16.88
CA PRO A 117 -4.67 -0.22 -15.43
C PRO A 117 -3.26 -0.67 -15.01
N ALA A 118 -2.89 -0.37 -13.76
CA ALA A 118 -1.76 -0.96 -13.06
C ALA A 118 -2.27 -2.06 -12.11
N ASP A 119 -1.55 -3.19 -12.01
CA ASP A 119 -2.00 -4.32 -11.18
C ASP A 119 -1.63 -4.11 -9.70
N PHE A 120 -2.53 -4.50 -8.81
CA PHE A 120 -2.38 -4.33 -7.37
C PHE A 120 -2.71 -5.57 -6.55
N ARG A 121 -1.86 -5.81 -5.54
CA ARG A 121 -2.04 -6.91 -4.60
C ARG A 121 -1.53 -6.58 -3.21
N VAL A 122 -2.22 -7.06 -2.18
CA VAL A 122 -1.77 -7.05 -0.79
C VAL A 122 -1.53 -8.46 -0.27
N HIS A 123 -0.36 -8.66 0.30
CA HIS A 123 -0.02 -9.79 1.14
C HIS A 123 -0.08 -9.32 2.60
N SER A 124 -0.70 -10.09 3.49
CA SER A 124 -0.84 -9.70 4.91
C SER A 124 -0.24 -10.73 5.84
N ASP A 125 0.38 -10.24 6.92
CA ASP A 125 0.90 -11.04 8.02
C ASP A 125 0.38 -10.51 9.38
N PRO A 126 -0.38 -11.30 10.16
CA PRO A 126 -0.94 -12.60 9.79
C PRO A 126 -1.91 -12.48 8.60
N ARG A 127 -2.16 -13.58 7.90
CA ARG A 127 -3.15 -13.61 6.82
C ARG A 127 -4.50 -13.11 7.31
N LEU A 128 -5.02 -12.09 6.65
CA LEU A 128 -6.31 -11.49 6.99
C LEU A 128 -7.42 -12.16 6.18
N HIS A 129 -8.36 -12.79 6.87
CA HIS A 129 -9.35 -13.67 6.25
C HIS A 129 -10.58 -12.91 5.75
N ASN A 130 -11.15 -13.42 4.65
CA ASN A 130 -12.38 -12.95 4.00
C ASN A 130 -12.31 -11.54 3.39
N ARG A 131 -11.14 -11.06 2.95
CA ARG A 131 -10.99 -9.69 2.42
C ARG A 131 -10.71 -9.68 0.92
N PRO A 132 -11.76 -9.71 0.06
CA PRO A 132 -11.56 -9.78 -1.39
C PRO A 132 -10.95 -8.50 -1.99
N GLY A 133 -11.12 -7.34 -1.34
CA GLY A 133 -10.61 -6.04 -1.82
C GLY A 133 -9.10 -5.84 -1.68
N LEU A 134 -8.35 -6.83 -1.19
CA LEU A 134 -6.90 -6.78 -1.05
C LEU A 134 -6.14 -7.11 -2.34
N ARG A 135 -6.81 -7.08 -3.49
CA ARG A 135 -6.25 -7.28 -4.83
C ARG A 135 -7.17 -6.65 -5.87
N GLY A 136 -6.63 -6.19 -6.99
CA GLY A 136 -7.40 -5.63 -8.08
C GLY A 136 -6.56 -4.76 -9.00
N ASP A 137 -7.22 -3.90 -9.76
CA ASP A 137 -6.58 -2.93 -10.64
C ASP A 137 -6.59 -1.55 -9.99
N ILE A 138 -5.49 -0.81 -10.14
CA ILE A 138 -5.42 0.62 -9.89
C ILE A 138 -5.66 1.35 -11.21
N ARG A 139 -6.56 2.34 -11.21
CA ARG A 139 -6.94 3.14 -12.38
C ARG A 139 -6.96 4.61 -12.03
N HIS A 140 -6.77 5.46 -13.04
CA HIS A 140 -7.08 6.87 -12.90
C HIS A 140 -8.59 7.03 -12.72
N LEU A 141 -9.00 7.60 -11.59
CA LEU A 141 -10.33 8.17 -11.48
C LEU A 141 -10.30 9.47 -12.29
N LYS A 142 -10.71 9.41 -13.56
CA LYS A 142 -11.05 10.63 -14.29
C LYS A 142 -12.24 11.27 -13.57
N ALA A 143 -12.03 12.49 -13.05
CA ALA A 143 -13.09 13.35 -12.54
C ALA A 143 -14.10 13.69 -13.62
#